data_AF-A0A8R1DIV4-F1
#
_entry.id   AF-A0A8R1DIV4-F1
#
_cell.length_a   1.000
_cell.length_b   1.000
_cell.length_c   1.000
_cell.angle_alpha   90.00
_cell.angle_beta   90.00
_cell.angle_gamma   90.00
#
_symmetry.space_group_name_H-M   'P 1'
#
loop_
_entity.id
_entity.type
_entity.pdbx_description
1 polymer ?
#
loop_
_entity_poly.entity_id
_entity_poly.type
_entity_poly.pdbx_seq_one_letter_code
_entity_poly.pdbx_strand_id
1 'polypeptide(L)'
;MNDLSRPQLRLIFFYEWSCGTPAAEAITKIGKVFGETTVTDRTVRNWFARFQSGEKCFEDNDHCGRPTALNNYLLRDAVKERPDVTVRVLETMLGCSHKP
;
A
#
# COMPACT_ATOMS: atom_id res chain seq x y z
N MET A 1 7.28 22.64 -9.01
CA MET A 1 6.21 21.62 -9.05
C MET A 1 5.77 21.44 -7.61
N ASN A 2 4.51 21.71 -7.28
CA ASN A 2 4.04 21.59 -5.90
C ASN A 2 3.89 20.10 -5.61
N ASP A 3 4.79 19.53 -4.82
CA ASP A 3 4.70 18.13 -4.41
C ASP A 3 3.55 17.98 -3.41
N LEU A 4 2.39 17.58 -3.93
CA LEU A 4 1.27 17.14 -3.10
C LEU A 4 1.57 15.74 -2.57
N SER A 5 1.43 15.58 -1.25
CA SER A 5 1.43 14.25 -0.65
C SER A 5 0.24 13.41 -1.15
N ARG A 6 0.36 12.08 -1.06
CA ARG A 6 -0.72 11.17 -1.46
C ARG A 6 -2.03 11.42 -0.69
N PRO A 7 -2.03 11.67 0.63
CA PRO A 7 -3.25 12.01 1.37
C PRO A 7 -3.91 13.30 0.86
N GLN A 8 -3.11 14.34 0.55
CA GLN A 8 -3.63 15.59 -0.01
C GLN A 8 -4.30 15.37 -1.38
N LEU A 9 -3.68 14.56 -2.25
CA LEU A 9 -4.29 14.19 -3.54
C LEU A 9 -5.62 13.46 -3.36
N ARG A 10 -5.71 12.56 -2.39
CA ARG A 10 -6.94 11.80 -2.10
C ARG A 10 -8.05 12.67 -1.54
N LEU A 11 -7.70 13.68 -0.73
CA LEU A 11 -8.65 14.68 -0.26
C LEU A 11 -9.22 15.50 -1.43
N ILE A 12 -8.37 15.87 -2.40
CA ILE A 12 -8.81 16.55 -3.63
C ILE A 12 -9.72 15.63 -4.46
N PHE A 13 -9.37 14.35 -4.62
CA PHE A 13 -10.24 13.38 -5.30
C PHE A 13 -11.60 13.26 -4.61
N PHE A 14 -11.62 13.21 -3.29
CA PHE A 14 -12.84 13.12 -2.50
C PHE A 14 -13.72 14.36 -2.69
N TYR A 15 -13.11 15.55 -2.68
CA TYR A 15 -13.81 16.80 -2.95
C TYR A 15 -14.47 16.77 -4.35
N GLU A 16 -13.71 16.46 -5.41
CA GLU A 16 -14.25 16.39 -6.77
C GLU A 16 -15.37 15.35 -6.91
N TRP A 17 -15.19 14.17 -6.30
CA TRP A 17 -16.22 13.13 -6.26
C TRP A 17 -17.49 13.61 -5.54
N SER A 18 -17.34 14.29 -4.40
CA SER A 18 -18.47 14.81 -3.61
C SER A 18 -19.24 15.93 -4.33
N CYS A 19 -18.55 16.67 -5.21
CA CYS A 19 -19.16 17.65 -6.11
C CYS A 19 -19.90 17.01 -7.30
N GLY A 20 -19.82 15.69 -7.47
CA GLY A 20 -20.40 14.99 -8.62
C GLY A 20 -19.59 15.16 -9.91
N THR A 21 -18.35 15.67 -9.83
CA THR A 21 -17.49 15.83 -11.01
C THR A 21 -17.14 14.44 -11.57
N PRO A 22 -17.29 14.19 -12.89
CA PRO A 22 -16.83 12.94 -13.50
C PRO A 22 -15.30 12.79 -13.40
N ALA A 23 -14.81 11.55 -13.25
CA ALA A 23 -13.36 11.30 -13.08
C ALA A 23 -12.50 11.91 -14.20
N ALA A 24 -12.95 11.85 -15.46
CA ALA A 24 -12.26 12.44 -16.61
C ALA A 24 -12.06 13.97 -16.48
N GLU A 25 -13.07 14.66 -15.94
CA GLU A 25 -13.01 16.10 -15.71
C GLU A 25 -12.14 16.43 -14.49
N ALA A 26 -12.23 15.63 -13.43
CA ALA A 26 -11.38 15.77 -12.24
C ALA A 26 -9.89 15.65 -12.60
N ILE A 27 -9.50 14.68 -13.44
CA ILE A 27 -8.12 14.54 -13.94
C ILE A 27 -7.67 15.82 -14.66
N THR A 28 -8.52 16.36 -15.54
CA THR A 28 -8.22 17.58 -16.28
C THR A 28 -8.06 18.78 -15.35
N LYS A 29 -8.95 18.94 -14.36
CA LYS A 29 -8.88 20.03 -13.37
C LYS A 29 -7.61 19.94 -12.53
N ILE A 30 -7.30 18.75 -12.01
CA ILE A 30 -6.10 18.50 -11.21
C ILE A 30 -4.85 18.72 -12.05
N GLY A 31 -4.83 18.24 -13.30
CA GLY A 31 -3.74 18.44 -14.23
C GLY A 31 -3.46 19.91 -14.53
N LYS A 32 -4.51 20.72 -14.69
CA LYS A 32 -4.39 22.18 -14.91
C LYS A 32 -3.79 22.92 -13.71
N VAL A 33 -4.10 22.49 -12.48
CA VAL A 33 -3.67 23.19 -11.25
C VAL A 33 -2.30 22.70 -10.77
N PHE A 34 -2.05 21.39 -10.84
CA PHE A 34 -0.89 20.75 -10.21
C PHE A 34 0.11 20.16 -11.21
N GLY A 35 -0.25 20.06 -12.49
CA GLY A 35 0.57 19.52 -13.59
C GLY A 35 -0.07 18.30 -14.25
N GLU A 36 0.06 18.18 -15.58
CA GLU A 36 -0.59 17.10 -16.35
C GLU A 36 -0.16 15.68 -15.92
N THR A 37 1.01 15.55 -15.30
CA THR A 37 1.57 14.28 -14.83
C THR A 37 1.30 14.00 -13.35
N THR A 38 0.57 14.86 -12.63
CA THR A 38 0.32 14.70 -11.19
C THR A 38 -0.47 13.43 -10.88
N VAL A 39 -1.44 13.06 -11.72
CA VAL A 39 -2.35 11.93 -11.47
C VAL A 39 -2.63 11.15 -12.74
N THR A 40 -2.91 9.85 -12.59
CA THR A 40 -3.32 8.99 -13.71
C THR A 40 -4.82 8.73 -13.66
N ASP A 41 -5.43 8.45 -14.81
CA ASP A 41 -6.86 8.10 -14.91
C ASP A 41 -7.24 6.91 -14.02
N ARG A 42 -6.40 5.88 -14.03
CA ARG A 42 -6.56 4.70 -13.18
C ARG A 42 -6.59 5.06 -11.70
N THR A 43 -5.70 5.95 -11.24
CA THR A 43 -5.66 6.36 -9.84
C THR A 43 -6.95 7.06 -9.42
N VAL A 44 -7.42 8.03 -10.21
CA VAL A 44 -8.63 8.80 -9.88
C VAL A 44 -9.87 7.91 -9.86
N ARG A 45 -10.06 7.06 -10.88
CA ARG A 45 -11.21 6.15 -10.95
C ARG A 45 -11.24 5.14 -9.80
N ASN A 46 -10.09 4.58 -9.43
CA ASN A 46 -10.00 3.65 -8.30
C ASN A 46 -10.42 4.33 -6.99
N TRP A 47 -9.99 5.58 -6.75
CA TRP A 47 -10.39 6.30 -5.54
C TRP A 47 -11.87 6.67 -5.54
N PHE A 48 -12.43 7.06 -6.68
CA PHE A 48 -13.86 7.31 -6.82
C PHE A 48 -14.69 6.06 -6.49
N ALA A 49 -14.28 4.88 -6.97
CA ALA A 49 -14.93 3.62 -6.63
C ALA A 49 -14.84 3.32 -5.12
N ARG A 50 -13.68 3.59 -4.50
CA ARG A 50 -13.53 3.46 -3.03
C ARG A 50 -14.48 4.40 -2.28
N PHE A 51 -14.58 5.66 -2.68
CA PHE A 51 -15.50 6.61 -2.04
C PHE A 51 -16.97 6.20 -2.22
N GLN A 52 -17.32 5.67 -3.40
CA GLN A 52 -18.65 5.11 -3.64
C GLN A 52 -18.95 3.91 -2.71
N SER A 53 -17.93 3.13 -2.35
CA SER A 53 -18.05 2.06 -1.34
C SER A 53 -18.01 2.54 0.12
N GLY A 54 -17.89 3.85 0.37
CA GLY A 54 -17.90 4.45 1.71
C GLY A 54 -16.53 4.62 2.36
N GLU A 55 -15.43 4.47 1.61
CA GLU A 55 -14.08 4.76 2.10
C GLU A 55 -13.96 6.22 2.55
N LYS A 56 -13.39 6.44 3.74
CA LYS A 56 -13.13 7.79 4.30
C LYS A 56 -11.69 7.95 4.79
N CYS A 57 -10.87 6.90 4.68
CA CYS A 57 -9.46 6.96 5.01
C CYS A 57 -8.66 7.41 3.78
N PHE A 58 -7.98 8.55 3.91
CA PHE A 58 -7.11 9.11 2.88
C PHE A 58 -5.65 8.68 3.06
N GLU A 59 -5.32 8.05 4.18
CA GLU A 59 -3.98 7.52 4.41
C GLU A 59 -3.73 6.24 3.62
N ASP A 60 -2.46 5.91 3.44
CA ASP A 60 -2.11 4.56 2.99
C ASP A 60 -2.54 3.58 4.08
N ASN A 61 -3.31 2.57 3.72
CA ASN A 61 -3.55 1.46 4.61
C ASN A 61 -2.19 0.87 4.97
N ASP A 62 -2.04 0.46 6.24
CA ASP A 62 -0.90 -0.33 6.67
C ASP A 62 -0.66 -1.41 5.62
N HIS A 63 0.49 -1.31 4.98
CA HIS A 63 0.85 -2.29 3.97
C HIS A 63 0.87 -3.63 4.69
N CYS A 64 -0.08 -4.49 4.36
CA CYS A 64 0.05 -5.90 4.67
C CYS A 64 1.30 -6.33 3.91
N GLY A 65 2.44 -6.34 4.60
CA GLY A 65 3.67 -6.91 4.08
C GLY A 65 3.40 -8.35 3.66
N ARG A 66 4.38 -8.97 2.98
CA ARG A 66 4.31 -10.41 2.75
C ARG A 66 4.04 -11.08 4.10
N PRO A 67 2.97 -11.88 4.26
CA PRO A 67 2.70 -12.57 5.51
C PRO A 67 3.95 -13.34 5.91
N THR A 68 4.58 -12.95 7.01
CA THR A 68 5.78 -13.64 7.49
C THR A 68 5.32 -14.95 8.09
N ALA A 69 5.48 -16.04 7.33
CA ALA A 69 5.13 -17.38 7.79
C ALA A 69 5.99 -17.84 8.99
N LEU A 70 7.14 -17.20 9.20
CA LEU A 70 8.10 -17.51 10.25
C LEU A 70 8.16 -16.40 11.30
N ASN A 71 8.03 -16.76 12.58
CA ASN A 71 8.20 -15.83 13.68
C ASN A 71 9.70 -15.55 13.92
N ASN A 72 10.12 -14.29 13.80
CA ASN A 72 11.52 -13.86 13.98
C ASN A 72 12.07 -14.13 15.38
N TYR A 73 11.23 -14.13 16.42
CA TYR A 73 11.66 -14.46 17.79
C TYR A 73 12.03 -15.94 17.90
N LEU A 74 11.20 -16.83 17.33
CA LEU A 74 11.47 -18.27 17.30
C LEU A 74 12.75 -18.58 16.50
N LEU A 75 12.94 -17.93 15.35
CA LEU A 75 14.16 -18.06 14.57
C LEU A 75 15.39 -17.62 15.37
N ARG A 76 15.29 -16.47 16.05
CA ARG A 76 16.39 -15.92 16.84
C ARG A 76 16.76 -16.84 18.02
N ASP A 77 15.78 -17.42 18.68
CA ASP A 77 16.02 -18.32 19.81
C ASP A 77 16.66 -19.63 19.34
N ALA A 78 16.19 -20.21 18.24
CA ALA A 78 16.79 -21.41 17.65
C ALA A 78 18.27 -21.20 17.25
N VAL A 79 18.60 -20.04 16.67
CA VAL A 79 19.99 -19.68 16.30
C VAL A 79 20.87 -19.46 17.54
N LYS A 80 20.33 -18.90 18.61
CA LYS A 80 21.07 -18.72 19.87
C LYS A 80 21.33 -20.05 20.57
N GLU A 81 20.34 -20.94 20.59
CA GLU A 81 20.45 -22.25 21.22
C GLU A 81 21.44 -23.13 20.48
N ARG A 82 21.46 -23.05 19.14
CA ARG A 82 22.35 -23.86 18.30
C ARG A 82 22.98 -22.98 17.19
N PRO A 83 24.10 -22.30 17.47
CA PRO A 83 24.71 -21.40 16.50
C PRO A 83 25.41 -22.12 15.33
N ASP A 84 25.67 -23.42 15.48
CA ASP A 84 26.40 -24.27 14.53
C ASP A 84 25.48 -25.05 13.57
N VAL A 85 24.16 -24.93 13.68
CA VAL A 85 23.23 -25.66 12.81
C VAL A 85 23.05 -24.96 11.46
N THR A 86 22.90 -25.78 10.41
CA THR A 86 22.63 -25.29 9.06
C THR A 86 21.20 -24.77 8.92
N VAL A 87 20.97 -23.91 7.93
CA VAL A 87 19.64 -23.37 7.62
C VAL A 87 18.60 -24.48 7.38
N ARG A 88 18.98 -25.59 6.73
CA ARG A 88 18.10 -26.76 6.52
C ARG A 88 17.61 -27.40 7.83
N VAL A 89 18.50 -27.43 8.83
CA VAL A 89 18.16 -27.95 10.16
C VAL A 89 17.22 -26.98 10.87
N LEU A 90 17.47 -25.67 10.77
CA LEU A 90 16.56 -24.65 11.30
C LEU A 90 15.18 -24.68 10.63
N GLU A 91 15.11 -24.87 9.31
CA GLU A 91 13.86 -25.04 8.55
C GLU A 91 13.05 -26.22 9.10
N THR A 92 13.71 -27.34 9.34
CA THR A 92 13.08 -28.55 9.91
C THR A 92 12.60 -28.30 11.34
N MET A 93 13.42 -27.66 12.18
CA MET A 93 13.07 -27.32 13.57
C MET A 93 11.89 -26.35 13.66
N LEU A 94 11.82 -25.39 12.74
CA LEU A 94 10.81 -24.33 12.72
C LEU A 94 9.60 -24.68 11.84
N GLY A 95 9.54 -25.91 11.28
CA GLY A 95 8.45 -26.38 10.42
C GLY A 95 8.23 -25.53 9.17
N CYS A 96 9.29 -24.87 8.68
CA CYS A 96 9.23 -23.96 7.54
C CYS A 96 9.70 -24.67 6.27
N SER A 97 8.97 -24.49 5.16
CA SER A 97 9.39 -24.95 3.84
C SER A 97 10.19 -23.86 3.15
N HIS A 98 11.36 -24.21 2.60
CA HIS A 98 12.02 -23.38 1.59
C HIS A 98 11.06 -23.18 0.42
N LYS A 99 10.69 -21.94 0.11
CA LYS A 99 10.03 -21.61 -1.15
C LYS A 99 11.15 -21.25 -2.14
N PRO A 100 11.21 -21.88 -3.33
CA PRO A 100 12.17 -21.50 -4.36
C PRO A 100 12.00 -20.04 -4.77
#